data_AF-A0A5H2XQT5-F1
#
_entry.id   AF-A0A5H2XQT5-F1
#
_cell.length_a   1.000
_cell.length_b   1.000
_cell.length_c   1.000
_cell.angle_alpha   90.00
_cell.angle_beta   90.00
_cell.angle_gamma   90.00
#
_symmetry.space_group_name_H-M   'P 1'
#
loop_
_entity.id
_entity.type
_entity.pdbx_description
1 polymer ?
#
loop_
_entity_poly.entity_id
_entity_poly.type
_entity_poly.pdbx_seq_one_letter_code
_entity_poly.pdbx_strand_id
1 'polypeptide(L)'
;MTFMMHVMVHLPEEALLAGPVNYRWMYPIERLLGELKKSVRNRAKPEGSIIEAWVQYESLTFCGMYLKDVETAFNRPQRNNDERTALWRSWTRKSFSTNDMEVAHWFVLNNCDEIMAYLDEHEEMMKREHPSHLVAQNNTNM
;
A
#
# COMPACT_ATOMS: atom_id res chain seq x y z
N MET A 1 22.74 -50.92 15.61
CA MET A 1 21.42 -50.96 14.95
C MET A 1 20.28 -50.38 15.81
N THR A 2 20.59 -49.68 16.92
CA THR A 2 19.59 -49.10 17.85
C THR A 2 19.45 -47.58 17.75
N PHE A 3 20.43 -46.88 17.15
CA PHE A 3 20.37 -45.42 16.97
C PHE A 3 19.29 -45.01 15.95
N MET A 4 19.17 -45.74 14.84
CA MET A 4 18.20 -45.43 13.78
C MET A 4 16.74 -45.67 14.22
N MET A 5 16.50 -46.69 15.05
CA MET A 5 15.18 -46.97 15.63
C MET A 5 14.75 -45.89 16.63
N HIS A 6 15.68 -45.35 17.42
CA HIS A 6 15.36 -44.31 18.40
C HIS A 6 15.02 -42.98 17.72
N VAL A 7 15.76 -42.60 16.68
CA VAL A 7 15.48 -41.40 15.88
C VAL A 7 14.11 -41.48 15.19
N MET A 8 13.71 -42.66 14.69
CA MET A 8 12.40 -42.86 14.06
C MET A 8 11.21 -42.73 15.03
N VAL A 9 11.41 -43.03 16.31
CA VAL A 9 10.35 -42.92 17.34
C VAL A 9 10.16 -41.46 17.80
N HIS A 10 11.23 -40.66 17.81
CA HIS A 10 11.18 -39.27 18.26
C HIS A 10 10.77 -38.27 17.17
N LEU A 11 11.00 -38.59 15.90
CA LEU A 11 10.63 -37.73 14.78
C LEU A 11 9.15 -37.29 14.76
N PRO A 12 8.16 -38.19 15.01
CA PRO A 12 6.75 -37.82 15.05
C PRO A 12 6.43 -36.86 16.19
N GLU A 13 7.04 -37.07 17.36
CA GLU A 13 6.83 -36.24 18.56
C GLU A 13 7.47 -34.86 18.39
N GLU A 14 8.68 -34.80 17.81
CA GLU A 14 9.33 -33.55 17.41
C GLU A 14 8.57 -32.81 16.30
N ALA A 15 7.96 -33.51 15.35
CA ALA A 15 7.13 -32.92 14.31
C ALA A 15 5.81 -32.36 14.87
N LEU A 16 5.23 -33.05 15.86
CA LEU A 16 4.01 -32.60 16.55
C LEU A 16 4.30 -31.35 17.41
N LEU A 17 5.41 -31.33 18.15
CA LEU A 17 5.83 -30.21 18.99
C LEU A 17 6.27 -28.99 18.19
N ALA A 18 6.93 -29.20 17.05
CA ALA A 18 7.46 -28.11 16.24
C ALA A 18 6.40 -27.39 15.38
N GLY A 19 5.19 -27.94 15.28
CA GLY A 19 4.12 -27.36 14.49
C GLY A 19 4.39 -27.41 12.98
N PRO A 20 3.63 -26.65 12.17
CA PRO A 20 3.73 -26.68 10.71
C PRO A 20 5.16 -26.40 10.22
N VAL A 21 5.69 -27.33 9.41
CA VAL A 21 7.04 -27.29 8.81
C VAL A 21 7.36 -25.95 8.14
N ASN A 22 6.34 -25.23 7.67
CA ASN A 22 6.45 -23.94 7.01
C ASN A 22 7.19 -22.86 7.83
N TYR A 23 7.13 -22.89 9.17
CA TYR A 23 7.84 -21.92 10.02
C TYR A 23 9.30 -22.31 10.34
N ARG A 24 9.71 -23.55 10.05
CA ARG A 24 11.10 -24.02 10.20
C ARG A 24 11.97 -23.75 8.99
N TRP A 25 11.37 -23.42 7.84
CA TRP A 25 12.13 -23.11 6.64
C TRP A 25 12.70 -21.71 6.79
N MET A 26 14.03 -21.58 6.74
CA MET A 26 14.69 -20.28 6.69
C MET A 26 14.44 -19.55 5.36
N TYR A 27 14.08 -20.28 4.31
CA TYR A 27 13.92 -19.76 2.96
C TYR A 27 13.04 -18.49 2.85
N PRO A 28 11.86 -18.38 3.50
CA PRO A 28 11.06 -17.15 3.45
C PRO A 28 11.74 -15.96 4.11
N ILE A 29 12.49 -16.19 5.20
CA ILE A 29 13.26 -15.15 5.92
C ILE A 29 14.43 -14.70 5.04
N GLU A 30 15.20 -15.64 4.49
CA GLU A 30 16.32 -15.35 3.60
C GLU A 30 15.88 -14.62 2.34
N ARG A 31 14.74 -15.01 1.75
CA ARG A 31 14.14 -14.33 0.60
C ARG A 31 13.72 -12.90 0.96
N LEU A 32 13.12 -12.68 2.13
CA LEU A 32 12.79 -11.33 2.60
C LEU A 32 14.04 -10.46 2.78
N LEU A 33 15.05 -10.99 3.47
CA LEU A 33 16.33 -10.29 3.68
C LEU A 33 17.04 -10.00 2.35
N GLY A 34 16.95 -10.90 1.38
CA GLY A 34 17.46 -10.72 0.02
C GLY A 34 16.80 -9.55 -0.70
N GLU A 35 15.47 -9.39 -0.59
CA GLU A 35 14.76 -8.23 -1.15
C GLU A 35 15.11 -6.94 -0.42
N LEU A 36 15.09 -6.93 0.92
CA LEU A 36 15.46 -5.74 1.71
C LEU A 36 16.88 -5.26 1.40
N LYS A 37 17.81 -6.21 1.20
CA LYS A 37 19.20 -5.90 0.83
C LYS A 37 19.30 -5.21 -0.53
N LYS A 38 18.43 -5.52 -1.49
CA LYS A 38 18.38 -4.83 -2.79
C LYS A 38 17.86 -3.39 -2.65
N SER A 39 17.04 -3.11 -1.65
CA SER A 39 16.50 -1.76 -1.37
C SER A 39 17.51 -0.81 -0.71
N VAL A 40 18.61 -1.34 -0.14
CA VAL A 40 19.65 -0.52 0.51
C VAL A 40 20.56 0.13 -0.54
N ARG A 41 20.24 1.37 -0.94
CA ARG A 41 21.07 2.26 -1.75
C ARG A 41 22.14 2.98 -0.92
N ASN A 42 21.78 3.39 0.30
CA ASN A 42 22.72 4.02 1.25
C ASN A 42 23.11 3.06 2.38
N ARG A 43 24.31 2.49 2.31
CA ARG A 43 24.82 1.56 3.34
C ARG A 43 25.17 2.22 4.68
N ALA A 44 25.37 3.54 4.72
CA ALA A 44 25.62 4.25 5.98
C ALA A 44 24.35 4.39 6.82
N LYS A 45 23.16 4.30 6.19
CA LYS A 45 21.84 4.37 6.85
C LYS A 45 20.88 3.36 6.20
N PRO A 46 21.06 2.04 6.47
CA PRO A 46 20.33 0.99 5.77
C PRO A 46 18.82 1.04 6.04
N GLU A 47 18.40 1.34 7.27
CA GLU A 47 16.98 1.48 7.64
C GLU A 47 16.31 2.62 6.87
N GLY A 48 16.94 3.80 6.85
CA GLY A 48 16.43 4.95 6.09
C GLY A 48 16.32 4.67 4.59
N SER A 49 17.32 3.97 4.03
CA SER A 49 17.29 3.58 2.62
C SER A 49 16.18 2.57 2.30
N ILE A 50 15.87 1.67 3.23
CA ILE A 50 14.75 0.72 3.09
C ILE A 50 13.42 1.48 3.15
N ILE A 51 13.25 2.37 4.12
CA ILE A 51 12.04 3.19 4.27
C ILE A 51 11.79 4.03 3.00
N GLU A 52 12.83 4.69 2.47
CA GLU A 52 12.72 5.48 1.25
C GLU A 52 12.25 4.63 0.05
N ALA A 53 12.83 3.43 -0.11
CA ALA A 53 12.42 2.51 -1.16
C ALA A 53 10.96 2.05 -1.00
N TRP A 54 10.51 1.86 0.25
CA TRP A 54 9.12 1.52 0.56
C TRP A 54 8.16 2.67 0.25
N VAL A 55 8.48 3.90 0.65
CA VAL A 55 7.68 5.09 0.34
C VAL A 55 7.51 5.23 -1.18
N GLN A 56 8.61 5.12 -1.94
CA GLN A 56 8.56 5.16 -3.41
C GLN A 56 7.68 4.04 -3.97
N TYR A 57 7.81 2.82 -3.44
CA TYR A 57 6.99 1.68 -3.85
C TYR A 57 5.50 1.91 -3.58
N GLU A 58 5.14 2.41 -2.40
CA GLU A 58 3.74 2.71 -2.04
C GLU A 58 3.17 3.86 -2.85
N SER A 59 3.92 4.95 -3.07
CA SER A 59 3.49 6.06 -3.92
C SER A 59 3.21 5.60 -5.35
N LEU A 60 4.11 4.80 -5.94
CA LEU A 60 3.90 4.24 -7.28
C LEU A 60 2.74 3.24 -7.32
N THR A 61 2.57 2.45 -6.26
CA THR A 61 1.44 1.54 -6.08
C THR A 61 0.12 2.30 -6.07
N PHE A 62 0.05 3.38 -5.28
CA PHE A 62 -1.11 4.25 -5.18
C PHE A 62 -1.42 4.90 -6.52
N CYS A 63 -0.45 5.57 -7.15
CA CYS A 63 -0.63 6.18 -8.48
C CYS A 63 -1.10 5.16 -9.52
N GLY A 64 -0.56 3.93 -9.46
CA GLY A 64 -0.92 2.83 -10.36
C GLY A 64 -2.37 2.34 -10.23
N MET A 65 -3.09 2.66 -9.15
CA MET A 65 -4.52 2.37 -9.03
C MET A 65 -5.40 3.35 -9.79
N TYR A 66 -4.94 4.59 -9.95
CA TYR A 66 -5.70 5.66 -10.60
C TYR A 66 -5.34 5.81 -12.09
N LEU A 67 -4.14 5.38 -12.50
CA LEU A 67 -3.70 5.36 -13.89
C LEU A 67 -4.25 4.12 -14.62
N LYS A 68 -5.47 4.22 -15.16
CA LYS A 68 -6.20 3.12 -15.82
C LYS A 68 -5.53 2.57 -17.09
N ASP A 69 -4.73 3.39 -17.77
CA ASP A 69 -4.13 3.05 -19.08
C ASP A 69 -2.65 2.66 -19.00
N VAL A 70 -2.10 2.47 -17.79
CA VAL A 70 -0.69 2.07 -17.60
C VAL A 70 -0.63 0.65 -17.06
N GLU A 71 0.13 -0.23 -17.73
CA GLU A 71 0.43 -1.55 -17.18
C GLU A 71 1.30 -1.41 -15.93
N THR A 72 0.69 -1.63 -14.76
CA THR A 72 1.40 -1.68 -13.49
C THR A 72 1.57 -3.12 -13.00
N ALA A 73 2.48 -3.34 -12.05
CA ALA A 73 2.65 -4.63 -11.37
C ALA A 73 1.34 -5.16 -10.73
N PHE A 74 0.35 -4.28 -10.53
CA PHE A 74 -0.98 -4.59 -10.01
C PHE A 74 -1.99 -4.98 -11.08
N ASN A 75 -1.79 -4.61 -12.35
CA ASN A 75 -2.68 -4.97 -13.45
C ASN A 75 -2.22 -6.25 -14.17
N ARG A 76 -0.93 -6.59 -14.05
CA ARG A 76 -0.36 -7.79 -14.68
C ARG A 76 -0.86 -9.08 -13.99
N PRO A 77 -1.25 -10.12 -14.76
CA PRO A 77 -1.61 -11.42 -14.20
C PRO A 77 -0.43 -12.02 -13.43
N GLN A 78 -0.72 -12.60 -12.26
CA GLN A 78 0.29 -13.09 -11.33
C GLN A 78 1.00 -14.31 -11.93
N ARG A 79 2.34 -14.25 -12.08
CA ARG A 79 3.12 -15.34 -12.69
C ARG A 79 3.34 -16.54 -11.76
N ASN A 80 3.28 -16.33 -10.43
CA ASN A 80 3.34 -17.35 -9.38
C ASN A 80 2.29 -17.07 -8.30
N ASN A 81 1.69 -18.11 -7.71
CA ASN A 81 0.69 -18.02 -6.63
C ASN A 81 1.36 -17.77 -5.27
N ASP A 82 2.18 -16.72 -5.17
CA ASP A 82 2.79 -16.30 -3.90
C ASP A 82 1.69 -15.62 -3.04
N GLU A 83 1.19 -16.34 -2.02
CA GLU A 83 0.11 -15.92 -1.12
C GLU A 83 0.37 -14.55 -0.46
N ARG A 84 1.65 -14.24 -0.19
CA ARG A 84 2.07 -12.95 0.38
C ARG A 84 1.68 -11.80 -0.56
N THR A 85 2.00 -11.91 -1.84
CA THR A 85 1.71 -10.88 -2.85
C THR A 85 0.21 -10.70 -3.04
N ALA A 86 -0.58 -11.78 -2.90
CA ALA A 86 -2.04 -11.72 -2.98
C ALA A 86 -2.67 -10.99 -1.77
N LEU A 87 -2.19 -11.23 -0.55
CA LEU A 87 -2.64 -10.53 0.65
C LEU A 87 -2.36 -9.02 0.60
N TRP A 88 -1.16 -8.62 0.15
CA TRP A 88 -0.79 -7.21 -0.03
C TRP A 88 -1.64 -6.53 -1.12
N ARG A 89 -1.84 -7.17 -2.27
CA ARG A 89 -2.75 -6.68 -3.33
C ARG A 89 -4.19 -6.58 -2.84
N SER A 90 -4.65 -7.49 -1.97
CA SER A 90 -5.99 -7.44 -1.40
C SER A 90 -6.20 -6.24 -0.48
N TRP A 91 -5.22 -5.91 0.38
CA TRP A 91 -5.31 -4.75 1.28
C TRP A 91 -5.30 -3.43 0.49
N THR A 92 -4.40 -3.32 -0.48
CA THR A 92 -4.22 -2.14 -1.33
C THR A 92 -5.34 -1.96 -2.35
N ARG A 93 -5.99 -3.03 -2.84
CA ARG A 93 -7.14 -2.97 -3.77
C ARG A 93 -8.49 -2.77 -3.06
N LYS A 94 -8.52 -2.31 -1.81
CA LYS A 94 -9.78 -1.92 -1.19
C LYS A 94 -10.29 -0.70 -1.96
N SER A 95 -11.24 -0.93 -2.86
CA SER A 95 -11.92 0.14 -3.57
C SER A 95 -12.65 0.97 -2.52
N PHE A 96 -12.20 2.20 -2.31
CA PHE A 96 -12.91 3.15 -1.49
C PHE A 96 -14.30 3.39 -2.10
N SER A 97 -15.33 3.41 -1.25
CA SER A 97 -16.66 3.84 -1.67
C SER A 97 -16.57 5.30 -2.16
N THR A 98 -17.48 5.73 -3.05
CA THR A 98 -17.59 7.14 -3.44
C THR A 98 -17.64 8.05 -2.21
N ASN A 99 -18.37 7.64 -1.16
CA ASN A 99 -18.41 8.36 0.12
C ASN A 99 -17.06 8.44 0.83
N ASP A 100 -16.27 7.36 0.83
CA ASP A 100 -14.96 7.36 1.50
C ASP A 100 -13.99 8.31 0.79
N MET A 101 -14.08 8.35 -0.55
CA MET A 101 -13.29 9.25 -1.38
C MET A 101 -13.70 10.72 -1.18
N GLU A 102 -15.00 11.00 -1.07
CA GLU A 102 -15.51 12.36 -0.77
C GLU A 102 -15.01 12.87 0.58
N VAL A 103 -15.02 12.02 1.62
CA VAL A 103 -14.50 12.38 2.95
C VAL A 103 -12.99 12.63 2.91
N ALA A 104 -12.24 11.78 2.20
CA ALA A 104 -10.80 11.96 2.05
C ALA A 104 -10.46 13.25 1.28
N HIS A 105 -11.18 13.53 0.18
CA HIS A 105 -11.03 14.76 -0.58
C HIS A 105 -11.34 15.99 0.30
N TRP A 106 -12.47 15.99 0.99
CA TRP A 106 -12.84 17.09 1.88
C TRP A 106 -11.78 17.33 2.97
N PHE A 107 -11.27 16.25 3.57
CA PHE A 107 -10.25 16.34 4.61
C PHE A 107 -8.96 16.98 4.09
N VAL A 108 -8.50 16.57 2.90
CA VAL A 108 -7.31 17.13 2.25
C VAL A 108 -7.52 18.60 1.92
N LEU A 109 -8.67 18.98 1.36
CA LEU A 109 -9.00 20.36 1.01
C LEU A 109 -9.04 21.29 2.23
N ASN A 110 -9.51 20.80 3.39
CA ASN A 110 -9.69 21.63 4.58
C ASN A 110 -8.46 21.71 5.50
N ASN A 111 -7.50 20.79 5.36
CA ASN A 111 -6.35 20.69 6.27
C ASN A 111 -5.00 20.95 5.58
N CYS A 112 -4.98 21.20 4.26
CA CYS A 112 -3.76 21.42 3.50
C CYS A 112 -3.66 22.87 3.01
N ASP A 113 -2.83 23.66 3.67
CA ASP A 113 -2.60 25.08 3.36
C ASP A 113 -2.08 25.29 1.92
N GLU A 114 -1.33 24.32 1.39
CA GLU A 114 -0.73 24.33 0.05
C GLU A 114 -1.79 24.28 -1.07
N ILE A 115 -3.01 23.82 -0.76
CA ILE A 115 -4.11 23.68 -1.73
C ILE A 115 -4.93 24.96 -1.84
N MET A 116 -4.83 25.90 -0.89
CA MET A 116 -5.60 27.14 -0.91
C MET A 116 -5.38 27.94 -2.20
N ALA A 117 -4.15 28.00 -2.71
CA ALA A 117 -3.85 28.68 -3.97
C ALA A 117 -4.61 28.09 -5.17
N TYR A 118 -4.79 26.76 -5.18
CA TYR A 118 -5.53 26.06 -6.23
C TYR A 118 -7.05 26.21 -6.07
N LEU A 119 -7.55 26.33 -4.84
CA LEU A 119 -8.96 26.61 -4.56
C LEU A 119 -9.33 28.02 -5.05
N ASP A 120 -8.48 29.01 -4.80
CA ASP A 120 -8.68 30.39 -5.25
C ASP A 120 -8.67 30.47 -6.79
N GLU A 121 -7.73 29.78 -7.45
CA GLU A 121 -7.67 29.70 -8.91
C GLU A 121 -8.90 29.01 -9.50
N HIS A 122 -9.39 27.94 -8.85
CA HIS A 122 -10.61 27.26 -9.25
C HIS A 122 -11.85 28.14 -9.06
N GLU A 123 -11.94 28.91 -7.98
CA GLU A 123 -13.03 29.85 -7.74
C GLU A 123 -13.06 30.97 -8.80
N GLU A 124 -11.91 31.52 -9.15
CA GLU A 124 -11.72 32.51 -10.22
C GLU A 124 -12.10 31.94 -11.60
N MET A 125 -11.83 30.66 -11.84
CA MET A 125 -12.24 29.96 -13.06
C MET A 125 -13.76 29.77 -13.11
N MET A 126 -14.38 29.34 -12.01
CA MET A 126 -15.83 29.17 -11.90
C MET A 126 -16.59 30.50 -12.08
N LYS A 127 -16.03 31.61 -11.54
CA LYS A 127 -16.53 32.99 -11.75
C LYS A 127 -16.51 33.39 -13.23
N ARG A 128 -15.52 32.95 -13.99
CA ARG A 128 -15.37 33.25 -15.43
C ARG A 128 -16.32 32.45 -16.30
N GLU A 129 -16.54 31.18 -15.99
CA GLU A 129 -17.36 30.27 -16.81
C GLU A 129 -18.86 30.37 -16.50
N HIS A 130 -19.24 30.64 -15.24
CA HIS A 130 -20.64 30.70 -14.81
C HIS A 130 -20.92 31.93 -13.92
N PRO A 131 -20.92 33.16 -14.49
CA PRO A 131 -21.18 34.39 -13.74
C PRO A 131 -22.57 34.48 -13.10
N SER A 132 -23.50 33.59 -13.48
CA SER A 132 -24.90 33.61 -13.06
C SER A 132 -25.20 32.90 -11.74
N HIS A 133 -24.27 32.13 -11.17
CA HIS A 133 -24.53 31.29 -9.98
C HIS A 133 -24.04 31.90 -8.64
N LEU A 134 -23.51 33.12 -8.65
CA LEU A 134 -22.92 33.75 -7.46
C LEU A 134 -23.80 34.83 -6.81
N VAL A 135 -25.03 35.02 -7.28
CA VAL A 135 -25.98 35.94 -6.63
C VAL A 135 -26.97 35.16 -5.78
N ALA A 136 -26.82 35.38 -4.47
CA ALA A 136 -27.78 35.19 -3.38
C ALA A 136 -27.95 33.79 -2.76
N GLN A 137 -27.19 33.54 -1.69
CA GLN A 137 -27.77 33.14 -0.40
C GLN A 137 -27.06 33.86 0.77
N ASN A 138 -27.08 35.20 0.75
CA ASN A 138 -26.91 35.98 1.98
C ASN A 138 -28.23 36.73 2.23
N ASN A 139 -28.94 36.28 3.27
CA ASN A 139 -29.99 36.96 4.05
C ASN A 139 -31.47 36.75 3.65
N THR A 140 -32.15 35.88 4.40
CA THR A 140 -33.46 36.17 5.04
C THR A 140 -33.62 35.30 6.31
N ASN A 141 -33.17 35.83 7.44
CA ASN A 141 -33.65 35.46 8.79
C ASN A 141 -33.72 36.76 9.61
N MET A 142 -34.79 37.53 9.40
CA MET A 142 -35.56 38.25 10.43
C MET A 142 -36.84 38.80 9.81
#